data_AF-A0A377YVM1-F1
#
_entry.id   AF-A0A377YVM1-F1
#
_cell.length_a   1.000
_cell.length_b   1.000
_cell.length_c   1.000
_cell.angle_alpha   90.00
_cell.angle_beta   90.00
_cell.angle_gamma   90.00
#
_symmetry.space_group_name_H-M   'P 1'
#
loop_
_entity.id
_entity.type
_entity.pdbx_description
1 polymer ?
#
loop_
_entity_poly.entity_id
_entity_poly.type
_entity_poly.pdbx_seq_one_letter_code
_entity_poly.pdbx_strand_id
1 'polypeptide(L)' 'MKAFTLTVLAAMFLTPVHAIPLKPVTTLQPTYPVQAAAKRIEGQVTATFDILDDGRVDNVSLTGCHFFFGKR' A
#
# COMPACT_ATOMS: atom_id res chain seq x y z
N MET A 1 -51.20 -12.33 -15.35
CA MET A 1 -50.13 -12.57 -16.34
C MET A 1 -48.86 -11.89 -15.83
N LYS A 2 -47.86 -12.69 -15.45
CA LYS A 2 -46.44 -12.40 -15.12
C LYS A 2 -46.04 -10.94 -14.76
N ALA A 3 -45.97 -10.67 -13.46
CA ALA A 3 -45.18 -9.59 -12.89
C ALA A 3 -44.18 -10.19 -11.87
N PHE A 4 -43.16 -10.91 -12.34
CA PHE A 4 -42.18 -11.55 -11.45
C PHE A 4 -40.83 -11.86 -12.14
N THR A 5 -40.30 -10.96 -12.95
CA THR A 5 -39.03 -11.22 -13.68
C THR A 5 -38.09 -10.02 -13.79
N LEU A 6 -38.16 -9.03 -12.89
CA LEU A 6 -37.29 -7.84 -13.00
C LEU A 6 -36.50 -7.45 -11.74
N THR A 7 -36.50 -8.28 -10.69
CA THR A 7 -35.79 -7.96 -9.43
C THR A 7 -34.45 -8.70 -9.26
N VAL A 8 -34.15 -9.70 -10.09
CA VAL A 8 -32.92 -10.51 -9.93
C VAL A 8 -31.69 -9.85 -10.59
N LEU A 9 -31.87 -9.02 -11.63
CA LEU A 9 -30.76 -8.39 -12.36
C LEU A 9 -30.07 -7.25 -11.59
N ALA A 10 -30.75 -6.61 -10.63
CA ALA A 10 -30.20 -5.50 -9.86
C ALA A 10 -29.35 -5.93 -8.65
N ALA A 11 -29.46 -7.19 -8.21
CA ALA A 11 -28.78 -7.68 -7.01
C ALA A 11 -27.33 -8.15 -7.26
N MET A 12 -26.91 -8.31 -8.53
CA MET A 12 -25.55 -8.78 -8.88
C MET A 12 -24.46 -7.69 -8.80
N PHE A 13 -24.82 -6.42 -8.61
CA PHE A 13 -23.86 -5.30 -8.58
C PHE A 13 -23.49 -4.80 -7.17
N LEU A 14 -24.03 -5.42 -6.10
CA LEU A 14 -23.88 -4.93 -4.72
C LEU A 14 -23.03 -5.84 -3.82
N THR A 15 -22.39 -6.89 -4.35
CA THR A 15 -21.49 -7.69 -3.50
C THR A 15 -20.22 -6.89 -3.23
N PRO A 16 -19.91 -6.55 -1.97
CA PRO A 16 -18.64 -5.94 -1.64
C PRO A 16 -17.54 -6.95 -2.03
N VAL A 17 -16.65 -6.53 -2.93
CA VAL A 17 -15.39 -7.24 -3.19
C VAL A 17 -14.74 -7.46 -1.83
N HIS A 18 -14.68 -8.72 -1.39
CA HIS A 18 -13.94 -9.09 -0.20
C HIS A 18 -12.48 -8.79 -0.49
N ALA A 19 -11.96 -7.70 0.06
CA ALA A 19 -10.54 -7.40 0.01
C ALA A 19 -9.83 -8.43 0.88
N ILE A 20 -9.26 -9.46 0.23
CA ILE A 20 -8.39 -10.42 0.90
C ILE A 20 -7.18 -9.64 1.42
N PRO A 21 -6.85 -9.72 2.73
CA PRO A 21 -5.70 -9.00 3.25
C PRO A 21 -4.42 -9.53 2.59
N LEU A 22 -3.70 -8.66 1.88
CA LEU A 22 -2.43 -8.99 1.27
C LEU A 22 -1.38 -9.24 2.35
N LYS A 23 -0.71 -10.39 2.30
CA LYS A 23 0.37 -10.75 3.21
C LYS A 23 1.71 -10.70 2.45
N PRO A 24 2.72 -9.96 2.93
CA PRO A 24 4.02 -9.92 2.28
C PRO A 24 4.72 -11.27 2.44
N VAL A 25 5.25 -11.79 1.33
CA VAL A 25 6.09 -13.00 1.31
C VAL A 25 7.54 -12.65 1.67
N THR A 26 8.02 -11.50 1.21
CA THR A 26 9.40 -11.06 1.44
C THR A 26 9.41 -9.56 1.73
N THR A 27 10.19 -9.17 2.73
CA THR A 27 10.46 -7.76 3.05
C THR A 27 11.96 -7.54 3.05
N LEU A 28 12.40 -6.43 2.44
CA LEU A 28 13.80 -6.04 2.40
C LEU A 28 13.99 -4.80 3.27
N GLN A 29 15.04 -4.81 4.08
CA GLN A 29 15.44 -3.64 4.84
C GLN A 29 16.26 -2.71 3.94
N PRO A 30 15.88 -1.43 3.80
CA PRO A 30 16.62 -0.50 2.97
C PRO A 30 18.00 -0.23 3.56
N THR A 31 18.98 -0.03 2.68
CA THR A 31 20.34 0.33 3.10
C THR A 31 20.38 1.76 3.60
N TYR A 32 20.99 1.96 4.76
CA TYR A 32 21.10 3.28 5.36
C TYR A 32 22.10 4.18 4.57
N PRO A 33 21.75 5.43 4.21
CA PRO A 33 22.60 6.26 3.35
C PRO A 33 23.90 6.73 4.02
N VAL A 34 25.02 6.67 3.30
CA VAL A 34 26.35 7.08 3.79
C VAL A 34 26.39 8.54 4.24
N GLN A 35 25.71 9.43 3.50
CA GLN A 35 25.64 10.86 3.82
C GLN A 35 24.90 11.13 5.15
N ALA A 36 23.83 10.37 5.42
CA ALA A 36 23.09 10.44 6.67
C ALA A 36 23.92 9.88 7.84
N ALA A 37 24.67 8.80 7.61
CA ALA A 37 25.56 8.20 8.60
C ALA A 37 26.66 9.16 9.05
N ALA A 38 27.33 9.82 8.10
CA ALA A 38 28.38 10.79 8.39
C ALA A 38 27.87 11.96 9.25
N LYS A 39 26.61 12.37 9.05
CA LYS A 39 25.98 13.48 9.76
C LYS A 39 25.13 13.05 10.96
N ARG A 40 25.04 11.75 11.24
CA ARG A 40 24.16 11.15 12.27
C ARG A 40 22.72 11.64 12.18
N ILE A 41 22.16 11.64 10.97
CA ILE A 41 20.80 12.11 10.70
C ILE A 41 19.83 10.94 10.74
N GLU A 42 18.83 10.99 11.59
CA GLU A 42 17.74 10.02 11.61
C GLU A 42 16.56 10.54 10.79
N GLY A 43 15.62 9.65 10.44
CA GLY A 43 14.42 10.06 9.72
C GLY A 43 13.41 8.93 9.53
N GLN A 44 12.22 9.32 9.10
CA GLN A 44 11.13 8.44 8.72
C GLN A 44 10.76 8.70 7.25
N VAL A 45 10.53 7.60 6.52
CA VAL A 45 10.03 7.62 5.15
C VAL A 45 8.70 6.87 5.11
N THR A 46 7.68 7.52 4.57
CA THR A 46 6.36 6.93 4.32
C THR A 46 6.16 6.81 2.82
N ALA A 47 5.93 5.60 2.35
CA ALA A 47 5.69 5.30 0.95
C ALA A 47 4.31 4.65 0.76
N THR A 48 3.70 4.96 -0.37
CA THR A 48 2.53 4.26 -0.90
C THR A 48 2.96 3.54 -2.17
N PHE A 49 2.43 2.35 -2.40
CA PHE A 49 2.78 1.54 -3.56
C PHE A 49 1.64 0.57 -3.84
N ASP A 50 1.59 0.11 -5.08
CA ASP A 50 0.64 -0.89 -5.53
C ASP A 50 1.28 -2.28 -5.52
N ILE A 51 0.47 -3.31 -5.30
CA ILE A 51 0.87 -4.70 -5.47
C ILE A 51 0.09 -5.24 -6.68
N LEU A 52 0.82 -5.66 -7.71
CA LEU A 52 0.27 -6.25 -8.92
C LEU A 52 -0.27 -7.66 -8.66
N ASP A 53 -1.03 -8.20 -9.61
CA ASP A 53 -1.64 -9.54 -9.52
C ASP A 53 -0.59 -10.67 -9.40
N ASP A 54 0.63 -10.44 -9.89
CA ASP A 54 1.77 -11.36 -9.77
C ASP A 54 2.51 -11.24 -8.43
N GLY A 55 2.09 -10.32 -7.56
CA GLY A 55 2.67 -10.06 -6.24
C GLY A 55 3.87 -9.11 -6.26
N ARG A 56 4.24 -8.53 -7.42
CA ARG A 56 5.32 -7.54 -7.50
C ARG A 56 4.82 -6.16 -7.06
N VAL A 57 5.74 -5.37 -6.52
CA VAL A 57 5.47 -3.99 -6.09
C VAL A 57 5.70 -3.05 -7.27
N ASP A 58 4.75 -2.15 -7.54
CA ASP A 58 4.81 -1.14 -8.59
C ASP A 58 4.26 0.23 -8.11
N ASN A 59 4.36 1.27 -8.94
CA ASN A 59 3.86 2.64 -8.65
C ASN A 59 4.30 3.20 -7.30
N VAL A 60 5.56 3.00 -6.94
CA VAL A 60 6.08 3.46 -5.64
C VAL A 60 6.13 4.99 -5.58
N SER A 61 5.43 5.57 -4.61
CA SER A 61 5.37 7.00 -4.36
C SER A 61 5.73 7.34 -2.92
N LEU A 62 6.53 8.39 -2.75
CA LEU A 62 6.90 8.90 -1.43
C LEU A 62 5.90 9.94 -0.97
N THR A 63 5.11 9.59 0.04
CA THR A 63 4.07 10.46 0.58
C THR A 63 4.57 11.28 1.78
N GLY A 64 5.66 10.83 2.42
CA GLY A 64 6.25 11.56 3.53
C GLY A 64 7.74 11.28 3.68
N CYS A 65 8.51 12.33 3.96
CA CYS A 65 9.90 12.25 4.36
C CYS A 65 10.11 13.24 5.49
N HIS A 66 10.43 12.74 6.68
CA HIS A 66 10.67 13.55 7.86
C HIS A 66 12.03 13.22 8.45
N PHE A 67 12.93 14.21 8.48
CA PHE A 67 14.24 14.05 9.10
C PHE A 67 14.17 14.44 10.57
N PHE A 68 14.67 13.58 11.43
CA PHE A 68 14.85 13.86 12.84
C PHE A 68 16.24 14.47 13.03
N PHE A 69 16.28 15.79 13.15
CA PHE A 69 17.49 16.52 13.52
C PHE A 69 17.55 16.64 15.04
N GLY A 70 18.65 16.20 15.65
CA GLY A 70 19.00 16.55 17.03
C GLY A 70 18.05 16.01 18.11
N LYS A 71 18.24 14.75 18.50
CA LYS A 71 17.90 14.26 19.85
C LYS A 71 19.18 13.90 20.58
N ARG A 72 19.95 14.93 20.94
CA ARG A 72 20.89 14.91 22.07
C ARG A 72 20.74 16.21 22.83
#